data_AF-A0A9X1QIJ6-F1
#
_entry.id   AF-A0A9X1QIJ6-F1
#
_cell.length_a   1.000
_cell.length_b   1.000
_cell.length_c   1.000
_cell.angle_alpha   90.00
_cell.angle_beta   90.00
_cell.angle_gamma   90.00
#
_symmetry.space_group_name_H-M   'P 1'
#
loop_
_entity.id
_entity.type
_entity.pdbx_description
1 polymer ?
#
loop_
_entity_poly.entity_id
_entity_poly.type
_entity_poly.pdbx_seq_one_letter_code
_entity_poly.pdbx_strand_id
1 'polypeptide(L)'
;MKSVSQKVITPLSHKDYNSGSMSTAKKFRSEISQLWTKEGADKIFQNREDFVKWLDSPNPGLSGTAPIQYITSDIQKISDLLGRILHGILA
;
A
#
# COMPACT_ATOMS: atom_id res chain seq x y z
N MET A 1 -26.27 -13.39 29.15
CA MET A 1 -25.04 -13.29 28.32
C MET A 1 -25.20 -12.07 27.43
N LYS A 2 -24.32 -11.06 27.54
CA LYS A 2 -24.44 -9.79 26.81
C LYS A 2 -23.93 -9.99 25.38
N SER A 3 -24.81 -9.87 24.38
CA SER A 3 -24.46 -9.90 22.96
C SER A 3 -23.67 -8.64 22.61
N VAL A 4 -22.40 -8.79 22.27
CA VAL A 4 -21.53 -7.71 21.80
C VAL A 4 -21.88 -7.44 20.34
N SER A 5 -22.54 -6.30 20.10
CA SER A 5 -22.87 -5.84 18.75
C SER A 5 -21.58 -5.46 18.01
N GLN A 6 -21.16 -6.31 17.08
CA GLN A 6 -20.03 -6.02 16.19
C GLN A 6 -20.43 -4.88 15.26
N LYS A 7 -19.83 -3.70 15.45
CA LYS A 7 -19.91 -2.61 14.48
C LYS A 7 -19.24 -3.06 13.19
N VAL A 8 -20.05 -3.35 12.18
CA VAL A 8 -19.60 -3.58 10.80
C VAL A 8 -18.89 -2.31 10.34
N ILE A 9 -17.57 -2.38 10.20
CA ILE A 9 -16.76 -1.31 9.61
C ILE A 9 -17.01 -1.41 8.11
N THR A 10 -17.84 -0.53 7.58
CA THR A 10 -18.07 -0.41 6.13
C THR A 10 -16.74 -0.05 5.45
N PRO A 11 -16.35 -0.72 4.35
CA PRO A 11 -15.20 -0.28 3.58
C PRO A 11 -15.45 1.14 3.05
N LEU A 12 -14.48 2.02 3.27
CA LEU A 12 -14.48 3.40 2.79
C LEU A 12 -14.74 3.42 1.26
N SER A 13 -15.76 4.16 0.86
CA SER A 13 -16.16 4.32 -0.54
C SER A 13 -15.13 5.16 -1.30
N HIS A 14 -14.80 4.77 -2.53
CA HIS A 14 -13.84 5.45 -3.42
C HIS A 14 -14.15 6.93 -3.73
N LYS A 15 -15.27 7.48 -3.24
CA LYS A 15 -15.71 8.86 -3.50
C LYS A 15 -15.17 9.90 -2.52
N ASP A 16 -14.56 9.48 -1.41
CA ASP A 16 -14.11 10.40 -0.35
C ASP A 16 -12.66 10.91 -0.53
N TYR A 17 -11.99 10.55 -1.63
CA TYR A 17 -10.61 10.99 -1.90
C TYR A 17 -10.46 12.43 -2.39
N ASN A 18 -11.55 13.21 -2.50
CA ASN A 18 -11.54 14.48 -3.23
C ASN A 18 -11.57 15.75 -2.36
N SER A 19 -10.83 15.75 -1.26
CA SER A 19 -10.64 16.94 -0.41
C SER A 19 -9.23 17.05 0.21
N GLY A 20 -8.24 16.37 -0.39
CA GLY A 20 -6.83 16.49 0.02
C GLY A 20 -6.09 17.61 -0.72
N SER A 21 -5.62 18.60 0.03
CA SER A 21 -4.60 19.61 -0.36
C SER A 21 -3.60 19.07 -1.41
N MET A 22 -3.24 19.89 -2.40
CA MET A 22 -2.21 19.61 -3.44
C MET A 22 -0.92 18.96 -2.89
N SER A 23 -0.58 19.19 -1.61
CA SER A 23 0.56 18.56 -0.94
C SER A 23 0.44 17.05 -0.77
N THR A 24 -0.75 16.51 -0.49
CA THR A 24 -0.95 15.07 -0.21
C THR A 24 -0.85 14.25 -1.49
N ALA A 25 -1.47 14.70 -2.58
CA ALA A 25 -1.37 14.05 -3.88
C ALA A 25 0.07 14.08 -4.43
N LYS A 26 0.79 15.19 -4.21
CA LYS A 26 2.21 15.31 -4.56
C LYS A 26 3.07 14.34 -3.75
N LYS A 27 2.86 14.27 -2.43
CA LYS A 27 3.55 13.32 -1.56
C LYS A 27 3.31 11.88 -2.04
N PHE A 28 2.05 11.49 -2.21
CA PHE A 28 1.68 10.15 -2.68
C PHE A 28 2.39 9.73 -3.98
N ARG A 29 2.40 10.60 -4.99
CA ARG A 29 3.12 10.34 -6.25
C ARG A 29 4.63 10.21 -6.05
N SER A 30 5.21 11.04 -5.19
CA SER A 30 6.63 10.99 -4.84
C SER A 30 6.99 9.66 -4.18
N GLU A 31 6.18 9.21 -3.21
CA GLU A 31 6.39 7.95 -2.50
C GLU A 31 6.33 6.75 -3.44
N ILE A 32 5.31 6.68 -4.32
CA ILE A 32 5.24 5.62 -5.35
C ILE A 32 6.48 5.64 -6.25
N SER A 33 6.95 6.83 -6.63
CA SER A 33 8.15 6.94 -7.44
C SER A 33 9.40 6.47 -6.71
N GLN A 34 9.49 6.72 -5.40
CA GLN A 34 10.58 6.25 -4.56
C GLN A 34 10.57 4.73 -4.41
N LEU A 35 9.42 4.12 -4.12
CA LEU A 35 9.28 2.67 -4.06
C LEU A 35 9.67 2.00 -5.39
N TRP A 36 9.29 2.61 -6.51
CA TRP A 36 9.62 2.12 -7.84
C TRP A 36 11.12 2.07 -8.10
N THR A 37 11.83 3.19 -7.88
CA THR A 37 13.24 3.32 -8.30
C THR A 37 14.26 3.03 -7.20
N LYS A 38 14.00 3.44 -5.96
CA LYS A 38 14.99 3.34 -4.88
C LYS A 38 14.89 2.02 -4.13
N GLU A 39 13.66 1.58 -3.86
CA GLU A 39 13.41 0.34 -3.12
C GLU A 39 13.37 -0.90 -4.01
N GLY A 40 13.59 -0.72 -5.32
CA GLY A 40 13.80 -1.81 -6.27
C GLY A 40 12.51 -2.51 -6.73
N ALA A 41 11.34 -1.88 -6.64
CA ALA A 41 10.13 -2.47 -7.19
C ALA A 41 10.23 -2.66 -8.72
N ASP A 42 11.02 -1.83 -9.41
CA ASP A 42 11.37 -2.01 -10.83
C ASP A 42 12.11 -3.31 -11.16
N LYS A 43 12.73 -3.95 -10.15
CA LYS A 43 13.39 -5.26 -10.28
C LYS A 43 12.48 -6.44 -9.97
N ILE A 44 11.33 -6.17 -9.34
CA ILE A 44 10.36 -7.18 -8.89
C ILE A 44 9.22 -7.29 -9.90
N PHE A 45 8.71 -6.16 -10.37
CA PHE A 45 7.55 -6.09 -11.26
C PHE A 45 7.97 -5.85 -12.70
N GLN A 46 7.22 -6.43 -13.64
CA GLN A 46 7.50 -6.31 -15.07
C GLN A 46 7.39 -4.85 -15.58
N ASN A 47 6.43 -4.11 -15.02
CA ASN A 47 6.15 -2.73 -15.41
C ASN A 47 5.51 -1.99 -14.24
N ARG A 48 5.35 -0.67 -14.42
CA ARG A 48 4.81 0.20 -13.37
C ARG A 48 3.32 -0.02 -13.15
N GLU A 49 2.55 -0.39 -14.17
CA GLU A 49 1.12 -0.68 -14.00
C GLU A 49 0.91 -1.87 -13.05
N ASP A 50 1.68 -2.94 -13.19
CA ASP A 50 1.56 -4.13 -12.36
C ASP A 50 1.99 -3.87 -10.91
N PHE A 51 3.01 -3.03 -10.71
CA PHE A 51 3.35 -2.53 -9.38
C PHE A 51 2.19 -1.73 -8.76
N VAL A 52 1.56 -0.83 -9.51
CA VAL A 52 0.42 -0.04 -8.99
C VAL A 52 -0.78 -0.93 -8.67
N LYS A 53 -1.07 -1.94 -9.49
CA LYS A 53 -2.10 -2.94 -9.18
C LYS A 53 -1.78 -3.73 -7.92
N TRP A 54 -0.51 -4.11 -7.72
CA TRP A 54 -0.07 -4.79 -6.52
C TRP A 54 -0.22 -3.92 -5.27
N LEU A 55 0.06 -2.61 -5.36
CA LEU A 55 -0.17 -1.68 -4.26
C LEU A 55 -1.64 -1.67 -3.80
N ASP A 56 -2.58 -1.81 -4.73
CA ASP A 56 -4.03 -1.82 -4.45
C ASP A 56 -4.57 -3.21 -4.05
N SER A 57 -3.74 -4.24 -4.13
CA SER A 57 -4.13 -5.62 -3.84
C SER A 57 -3.82 -6.00 -2.39
N PRO A 58 -4.72 -6.73 -1.69
CA PRO A 58 -4.44 -7.34 -0.39
C PRO A 58 -3.12 -8.12 -0.38
N ASN A 59 -2.24 -7.82 0.58
CA ASN A 59 -0.96 -8.50 0.69
C ASN A 59 -0.87 -9.36 1.97
N PRO A 60 -0.60 -10.67 1.88
CA PRO A 60 -0.45 -11.54 3.06
C PRO A 60 0.64 -11.07 4.04
N GLY A 61 1.74 -10.52 3.55
CA GLY A 61 2.81 -9.94 4.38
C GLY A 61 2.40 -8.69 5.15
N LEU A 62 1.21 -8.16 4.87
CA LEU A 62 0.57 -7.04 5.58
C LEU A 62 -0.76 -7.46 6.20
N SER A 63 -0.89 -8.74 6.57
CA SER A 63 -2.10 -9.30 7.18
C SER A 63 -3.35 -9.12 6.31
N GLY A 64 -3.20 -9.17 4.98
CA GLY A 64 -4.28 -8.97 4.02
C GLY A 64 -4.62 -7.51 3.73
N THR A 65 -3.86 -6.55 4.26
CA THR A 65 -4.04 -5.13 3.94
C THR A 65 -3.34 -4.79 2.64
N ALA A 66 -3.95 -3.92 1.83
CA ALA A 66 -3.33 -3.42 0.60
C ALA A 66 -2.17 -2.45 0.92
N PRO A 67 -0.98 -2.58 0.30
CA PRO A 67 0.16 -1.70 0.55
C PRO A 67 -0.14 -0.21 0.39
N ILE A 68 -1.04 0.17 -0.52
CA ILE A 68 -1.45 1.56 -0.78
C ILE A 68 -1.94 2.30 0.48
N GLN A 69 -2.50 1.56 1.44
CA GLN A 69 -2.98 2.12 2.72
C GLN A 69 -1.84 2.63 3.61
N TYR A 70 -0.60 2.20 3.36
CA TYR A 70 0.58 2.59 4.13
C TYR A 70 1.43 3.64 3.43
N ILE A 71 1.17 3.97 2.15
CA ILE A 71 2.06 4.85 1.36
C ILE A 71 2.32 6.20 2.03
N THR A 72 1.30 6.80 2.63
CA THR A 72 1.43 8.13 3.23
C THR A 72 1.75 8.12 4.72
N SER A 73 1.46 7.01 5.40
CA SER A 73 1.49 6.85 6.85
C SER A 73 2.72 6.07 7.34
N ASP A 74 3.17 5.06 6.60
CA ASP A 74 4.28 4.19 6.95
C ASP A 74 4.87 3.51 5.69
N ILE A 75 5.64 4.29 4.92
CA ILE A 75 6.27 3.79 3.69
C ILE A 75 7.34 2.73 3.95
N GLN A 76 8.02 2.79 5.11
CA GLN A 76 9.09 1.86 5.47
C GLN A 76 8.56 0.43 5.50
N LYS A 77 7.32 0.24 5.98
CA LYS A 77 6.65 -1.06 5.95
C LYS A 77 6.51 -1.66 4.56
N ILE A 78 6.30 -0.81 3.54
CA ILE A 78 6.23 -1.25 2.13
C ILE A 78 7.64 -1.53 1.60
N SER A 79 8.62 -0.68 1.92
CA SER A 79 10.03 -0.90 1.56
C SER A 79 10.56 -2.22 2.10
N ASP A 80 10.30 -2.52 3.38
CA ASP A 80 10.72 -3.77 4.01
C ASP A 80 10.09 -4.98 3.33
N LEU A 81 8.80 -4.89 2.96
CA LEU A 81 8.10 -5.93 2.21
C LEU A 81 8.72 -6.14 0.82
N LEU A 82 9.01 -5.06 0.08
CA LEU A 82 9.68 -5.14 -1.21
C LEU A 82 11.09 -5.75 -1.08
N GLY A 83 11.84 -5.37 -0.06
CA GLY A 83 13.14 -5.96 0.26
C GLY A 83 13.05 -7.47 0.51
N ARG A 84 12.06 -7.92 1.30
CA ARG A 84 11.82 -9.36 1.52
C ARG A 84 11.52 -10.09 0.22
N ILE A 85 10.66 -9.53 -0.64
CA ILE A 85 10.33 -10.12 -1.95
C ILE A 85 11.57 -10.21 -2.83
N LEU A 86 12.37 -9.14 -2.91
CA LEU A 86 13.60 -9.09 -3.72
C LEU A 86 14.62 -10.15 -3.28
N HIS A 87 14.74 -10.39 -1.98
CA HIS A 87 15.64 -11.38 -1.41
C HIS A 87 15.04 -12.80 -1.33
N GLY A 88 13.82 -13.01 -1.84
CA GLY A 88 13.14 -14.31 -1.80
C GLY A 88 12.78 -14.78 -0.38
N ILE A 89 12.69 -13.86 0.57
CA ILE A 89 12.33 -14.14 1.96
C ILE A 89 10.80 -14.23 2.03
N LEU A 90 10.28 -15.41 2.35
CA LEU A 90 8.84 -15.63 2.49
C LEU A 90 8.27 -14.75 3.62
N ALA A 91 7.10 -14.18 3.33
CA ALA A 91 6.38 -13.25 4.19
C ALA A 91 5.76 -13.92 5.41
#